data_AF-A0A327VW65-F1
#
_entry.id   AF-A0A327VW65-F1
#
_cell.length_a   1.000
_cell.length_b   1.000
_cell.length_c   1.000
_cell.angle_alpha   90.00
_cell.angle_beta   90.00
_cell.angle_gamma   90.00
#
_symmetry.space_group_name_H-M   'P 1'
#
loop_
_entity.id
_entity.type
_entity.pdbx_description
1 polymer ?
#
loop_
_entity_poly.entity_id
_entity_poly.type
_entity_poly.pdbx_seq_one_letter_code
_entity_poly.pdbx_strand_id
1 'polypeptide(L)'
;MKHTLRYFFSGIVGCLLLLSSTATVMAQSAGKAPVSDITVSILEWVKHLEKGLDKYATAEKSEELNDKFGNLSRELTDYMQFRKRLSDSLFRHNIAPGKKDEVTLEIMKEKMSGIMQRMRDVTDLTNNDLRAEGDRLNEKMYNMLFGDQVVYLSNLEAFLAGYEVTKKDLAIDGSANTGRLQESVNILTTMQSRLRRK
;
A
#
# COMPACT_ATOMS: atom_id res chain seq x y z
N MET A 1 82.79 31.58 -8.70
CA MET A 1 83.37 31.88 -7.38
C MET A 1 82.36 32.73 -6.61
N LYS A 2 81.78 32.19 -5.51
CA LYS A 2 81.01 32.87 -4.43
C LYS A 2 79.70 33.58 -4.86
N HIS A 3 78.60 33.65 -4.11
CA HIS A 3 78.03 33.06 -2.88
C HIS A 3 76.66 33.75 -2.75
N THR A 4 75.59 33.05 -2.35
CA THR A 4 74.52 33.43 -1.38
C THR A 4 73.28 32.58 -1.66
N LEU A 5 72.85 31.62 -0.83
CA LEU A 5 72.47 31.59 0.60
C LEU A 5 71.01 32.00 0.85
N ARG A 6 70.24 31.00 1.31
CA ARG A 6 69.02 31.02 2.14
C ARG A 6 67.74 31.59 1.53
N TYR A 7 66.70 30.74 1.47
CA TYR A 7 65.53 30.86 2.34
C TYR A 7 65.01 29.46 2.70
N PHE A 8 65.25 29.05 3.94
CA PHE A 8 64.37 28.16 4.69
C PHE A 8 63.23 29.03 5.21
N PHE A 9 61.97 28.63 5.03
CA PHE A 9 60.92 28.63 6.07
C PHE A 9 59.54 28.42 5.45
N SER A 10 58.73 27.64 6.18
CA SER A 10 57.27 27.69 6.24
C SER A 10 56.49 26.96 5.15
N GLY A 11 55.63 26.05 5.59
CA GLY A 11 54.61 25.47 4.71
C GLY A 11 54.22 24.02 5.00
N ILE A 12 54.19 23.61 6.27
CA ILE A 12 53.23 22.57 6.68
C ILE A 12 51.84 23.04 6.21
N VAL A 13 50.99 22.10 5.80
CA VAL A 13 49.57 22.24 5.41
C VAL A 13 49.34 22.19 3.90
N GLY A 14 49.20 20.96 3.40
CA GLY A 14 48.72 20.68 2.05
C GLY A 14 48.23 19.24 1.88
N CYS A 15 47.62 18.64 2.92
CA CYS A 15 47.15 17.25 2.90
C CYS A 15 45.69 17.06 3.34
N LEU A 16 44.85 18.10 3.31
CA LEU A 16 43.42 17.97 3.58
C LEU A 16 42.67 18.96 2.71
N LEU A 17 41.93 18.46 1.71
CA LEU A 17 40.65 18.99 1.19
C LEU A 17 40.32 18.31 -0.16
N LEU A 18 40.31 16.98 -0.19
CA LEU A 18 39.70 16.17 -1.26
C LEU A 18 38.52 15.36 -0.68
N LEU A 19 37.71 16.02 0.14
CA LEU A 19 36.43 15.51 0.64
C LEU A 19 35.31 16.47 0.22
N SER A 20 35.28 16.79 -1.07
CA SER A 20 34.09 17.36 -1.70
C SER A 20 33.15 16.21 -2.03
N SER A 21 32.41 15.80 -1.00
CA SER A 21 31.02 15.32 -1.10
C SER A 21 30.58 14.90 -2.51
N THR A 22 30.72 13.62 -2.82
CA THR A 22 29.83 12.94 -3.76
C THR A 22 28.43 12.98 -3.14
N ALA A 23 27.76 14.13 -3.26
CA ALA A 23 26.32 14.18 -3.15
C ALA A 23 25.82 13.26 -4.26
N THR A 24 25.37 12.07 -3.89
CA THR A 24 24.58 11.20 -4.74
C THR A 24 23.34 11.98 -5.15
N VAL A 25 23.44 12.69 -6.26
CA VAL A 25 22.32 13.20 -7.02
C VAL A 25 21.60 11.97 -7.55
N MET A 26 20.66 11.44 -6.76
CA MET A 26 19.65 10.48 -7.22
C MET A 26 18.61 11.27 -8.05
N ALA A 27 19.06 11.78 -9.18
CA ALA A 27 18.20 12.38 -10.18
C ALA A 27 18.63 11.82 -11.54
N GLN A 28 18.32 10.55 -11.81
CA GLN A 28 18.24 10.00 -13.16
C GLN A 28 17.73 8.55 -13.14
N SER A 29 16.42 8.43 -12.99
CA SER A 29 15.54 7.58 -13.79
C SER A 29 14.17 7.69 -13.14
N ALA A 30 13.20 8.29 -13.83
CA ALA A 30 11.80 8.08 -13.52
C ALA A 30 11.47 6.62 -13.88
N GLY A 31 12.01 5.68 -13.09
CA GLY A 31 11.62 4.29 -13.13
C GLY A 31 10.13 4.24 -12.89
N LYS A 32 9.41 3.46 -13.71
CA LYS A 32 7.98 3.20 -13.50
C LYS A 32 7.77 2.88 -12.02
N ALA A 33 6.83 3.58 -11.38
CA ALA A 33 6.57 3.39 -9.97
C ALA A 33 6.35 1.89 -9.67
N PRO A 34 6.99 1.33 -8.64
CA PRO A 34 6.81 -0.06 -8.26
C PRO A 34 5.41 -0.24 -7.66
N VAL A 35 4.42 -0.47 -8.51
CA VAL A 35 3.00 -0.59 -8.13
C VAL A 35 2.58 -2.05 -8.20
N SER A 36 1.94 -2.51 -7.13
CA SER A 36 1.27 -3.80 -7.07
C SER A 36 -0.18 -3.63 -6.64
N ASP A 37 -1.12 -3.87 -7.56
CA ASP A 37 -2.55 -3.78 -7.27
C ASP A 37 -3.02 -4.89 -6.33
N ILE A 38 -3.18 -4.56 -5.05
CA ILE A 38 -3.60 -5.50 -4.03
C ILE A 38 -5.09 -5.84 -4.10
N THR A 39 -5.90 -5.04 -4.77
CA THR A 39 -7.37 -5.20 -4.78
C THR A 39 -7.81 -6.47 -5.50
N VAL A 40 -6.99 -6.97 -6.43
CA VAL A 40 -7.19 -8.28 -7.08
C VAL A 40 -7.08 -9.40 -6.05
N SER A 41 -5.99 -9.42 -5.28
CA SER A 41 -5.75 -10.47 -4.28
C SER A 41 -6.78 -10.43 -3.14
N ILE A 42 -7.22 -9.24 -2.72
CA ILE A 42 -8.31 -9.09 -1.73
C ILE A 42 -9.61 -9.71 -2.26
N LEU A 43 -10.00 -9.38 -3.50
CA LEU A 43 -11.23 -9.91 -4.09
C LEU A 43 -11.17 -11.43 -4.27
N GLU A 44 -10.04 -11.96 -4.74
CA GLU A 44 -9.82 -13.41 -4.87
C GLU A 44 -9.98 -14.13 -3.53
N TRP A 45 -9.34 -13.62 -2.48
CA TRP A 45 -9.46 -14.19 -1.14
C TRP A 45 -10.91 -14.13 -0.62
N VAL A 46 -11.61 -13.01 -0.82
CA VAL A 46 -13.04 -12.88 -0.43
C VAL A 46 -13.94 -13.86 -1.20
N LYS A 47 -13.67 -14.12 -2.48
CA LYS A 47 -14.37 -15.15 -3.26
C LYS A 47 -14.11 -16.56 -2.73
N HIS A 48 -12.89 -16.84 -2.29
CA HIS A 48 -12.56 -18.13 -1.68
C HIS A 48 -13.24 -18.32 -0.32
N LEU A 49 -13.32 -17.26 0.50
CA LEU A 49 -14.13 -17.26 1.72
C LEU A 49 -15.59 -17.63 1.40
N GLU A 50 -16.21 -16.94 0.45
CA GLU A 50 -17.61 -17.19 0.08
C GLU A 50 -17.86 -18.63 -0.37
N LYS A 51 -17.00 -19.15 -1.25
CA LYS A 51 -17.07 -20.54 -1.72
C LYS A 51 -16.86 -21.54 -0.59
N GLY A 52 -16.05 -21.19 0.39
CA GLY A 52 -15.74 -22.02 1.56
C GLY A 52 -16.73 -21.88 2.72
N LEU A 53 -17.67 -20.93 2.68
CA LEU A 53 -18.44 -20.49 3.84
C LEU A 53 -19.09 -21.65 4.61
N ASP A 54 -19.76 -22.57 3.90
CA ASP A 54 -20.47 -23.68 4.54
C ASP A 54 -19.54 -24.69 5.22
N LYS A 55 -18.24 -24.70 4.91
CA LYS A 55 -17.25 -25.60 5.51
C LYS A 55 -16.72 -25.10 6.85
N TYR A 56 -16.66 -23.78 7.07
CA TYR A 56 -16.09 -23.20 8.29
C TYR A 56 -17.11 -22.46 9.16
N ALA A 57 -18.26 -22.05 8.60
CA ALA A 57 -19.33 -21.42 9.36
C ALA A 57 -20.21 -22.45 10.07
N THR A 58 -19.80 -22.82 11.28
CA THR A 58 -20.61 -23.61 12.23
C THR A 58 -21.57 -22.69 12.98
N ALA A 59 -22.63 -23.25 13.55
CA ALA A 59 -23.60 -22.49 14.35
C ALA A 59 -22.93 -21.70 15.49
N GLU A 60 -21.94 -22.31 16.15
CA GLU A 60 -21.14 -21.70 17.22
C GLU A 60 -20.33 -20.48 16.77
N LYS A 61 -19.92 -20.42 15.50
CA LYS A 61 -19.10 -19.33 14.94
C LYS A 61 -19.90 -18.31 14.14
N SER A 62 -21.17 -18.57 13.85
CA SER A 62 -21.96 -17.76 12.91
C SER A 62 -22.12 -16.30 13.34
N GLU A 63 -22.35 -16.05 14.63
CA GLU A 63 -22.47 -14.68 15.17
C GLU A 63 -21.15 -13.93 15.07
N GLU A 64 -20.06 -14.55 15.54
CA GLU A 64 -18.73 -13.93 15.48
C GLU A 64 -18.30 -13.66 14.03
N LEU A 65 -18.49 -14.62 13.12
CA LEU A 65 -18.24 -14.43 11.69
C LEU A 65 -19.10 -13.30 11.09
N ASN A 66 -20.35 -13.14 11.53
CA ASN A 66 -21.20 -12.02 11.09
C ASN A 66 -20.56 -10.69 11.42
N ASP A 67 -20.09 -10.54 12.65
CA ASP A 67 -19.48 -9.32 13.15
C ASP A 67 -18.13 -9.06 12.47
N LYS A 68 -17.28 -10.09 12.33
CA LYS A 68 -15.98 -9.93 11.66
C LYS A 68 -16.13 -9.54 10.19
N PHE A 69 -17.06 -10.17 9.45
CA PHE A 69 -17.37 -9.75 8.08
C PHE A 69 -17.92 -8.32 8.02
N GLY A 70 -18.74 -7.92 8.99
CA GLY A 70 -19.26 -6.55 9.07
C GLY A 70 -18.16 -5.52 9.30
N ASN A 71 -17.20 -5.83 10.17
CA ASN A 71 -16.07 -4.96 10.43
C ASN A 71 -15.13 -4.86 9.21
N LEU A 72 -14.82 -5.98 8.55
CA LEU A 72 -14.03 -5.97 7.33
C LEU A 72 -14.72 -5.19 6.19
N SER A 73 -16.04 -5.38 6.02
CA SER A 73 -16.84 -4.65 5.04
C SER A 73 -16.81 -3.14 5.28
N ARG A 74 -16.86 -2.70 6.55
CA ARG A 74 -16.73 -1.30 6.93
C ARG A 74 -15.37 -0.71 6.55
N GLU A 75 -14.27 -1.38 6.92
CA GLU A 75 -12.91 -0.89 6.60
C GLU A 75 -12.68 -0.83 5.08
N LEU A 76 -13.12 -1.84 4.32
CA LEU A 76 -13.03 -1.84 2.87
C LEU A 76 -13.85 -0.70 2.25
N THR A 77 -15.04 -0.43 2.79
CA THR A 77 -15.90 0.67 2.35
C THR A 77 -15.22 2.02 2.62
N ASP A 78 -14.67 2.21 3.82
CA ASP A 78 -14.02 3.46 4.20
C ASP A 78 -12.75 3.72 3.37
N TYR A 79 -11.96 2.68 3.10
CA TYR A 79 -10.79 2.78 2.21
C TYR A 79 -11.19 3.10 0.78
N MET A 80 -12.19 2.41 0.23
CA MET A 80 -12.72 2.65 -1.11
C MET A 80 -13.24 4.08 -1.26
N GLN A 81 -14.03 4.56 -0.31
CA GLN A 81 -14.56 5.93 -0.34
C GLN A 81 -13.46 6.98 -0.26
N PHE A 82 -12.46 6.76 0.59
CA PHE A 82 -11.31 7.66 0.71
C PHE A 82 -10.56 7.76 -0.63
N ARG A 83 -10.23 6.62 -1.24
CA ARG A 83 -9.59 6.55 -2.56
C ARG A 83 -10.38 7.26 -3.63
N LYS A 84 -11.70 7.03 -3.68
CA LYS A 84 -12.58 7.66 -4.67
C LYS A 84 -12.59 9.19 -4.51
N ARG A 85 -12.76 9.70 -3.28
CA ARG A 85 -12.76 11.15 -3.02
C ARG A 85 -11.43 11.79 -3.42
N LEU A 86 -10.32 11.12 -3.12
CA LEU A 86 -8.99 11.57 -3.47
C LEU A 86 -8.80 11.60 -4.99
N SER A 87 -9.08 10.49 -5.68
CA SER A 87 -9.03 10.41 -7.14
C SER A 87 -9.88 11.51 -7.80
N ASP A 88 -11.14 11.65 -7.37
CA ASP A 88 -12.05 12.68 -7.88
C ASP A 88 -11.48 14.10 -7.67
N SER A 89 -10.81 14.35 -6.55
CA SER A 89 -10.14 15.63 -6.26
C SER A 89 -8.96 15.88 -7.21
N LEU A 90 -8.09 14.88 -7.39
CA LEU A 90 -6.93 14.97 -8.29
C LEU A 90 -7.35 15.30 -9.73
N PHE A 91 -8.42 14.66 -10.21
CA PHE A 91 -8.97 14.92 -11.55
C PHE A 91 -9.58 16.32 -11.68
N ARG A 92 -10.35 16.78 -10.68
CA ARG A 92 -10.98 18.11 -10.71
C ARG A 92 -9.98 19.26 -10.68
N HIS A 93 -8.91 19.13 -9.91
CA HIS A 93 -7.94 20.21 -9.70
C HIS A 93 -6.74 20.14 -10.65
N ASN A 94 -6.71 19.17 -11.58
CA ASN A 94 -5.62 18.96 -12.54
C ASN A 94 -4.23 19.00 -11.88
N ILE A 95 -4.11 18.35 -10.71
CA ILE A 95 -2.90 18.36 -9.91
C ILE A 95 -1.76 17.74 -10.73
N ALA A 96 -0.67 18.50 -10.90
CA ALA A 96 0.48 18.06 -11.67
C ALA A 96 1.18 16.87 -10.97
N PRO A 97 1.66 15.87 -11.74
CA PRO A 97 2.53 14.82 -11.20
C PRO A 97 3.75 15.40 -10.49
N GLY A 98 4.28 14.67 -9.50
CA GLY A 98 5.49 15.08 -8.76
C GLY A 98 5.24 15.90 -7.49
N LYS A 99 4.02 16.36 -7.22
CA LYS A 99 3.69 16.97 -5.92
C LYS A 99 3.44 15.88 -4.88
N LYS A 100 4.43 15.66 -4.02
CA LYS A 100 4.34 14.71 -2.91
C LYS A 100 3.29 15.16 -1.89
N ASP A 101 2.47 14.22 -1.43
CA ASP A 101 1.49 14.37 -0.35
C ASP A 101 1.65 13.19 0.63
N GLU A 102 2.61 13.33 1.53
CA GLU A 102 2.97 12.32 2.52
C GLU A 102 1.86 12.06 3.54
N VAL A 103 1.09 13.10 3.88
CA VAL A 103 0.01 13.00 4.87
C VAL A 103 -1.09 12.10 4.33
N THR A 104 -1.53 12.35 3.09
CA THR A 104 -2.55 11.50 2.46
C THR A 104 -2.04 10.08 2.24
N LEU A 105 -0.75 9.93 1.89
CA LEU A 105 -0.14 8.60 1.74
C LEU A 105 -0.17 7.82 3.07
N GLU A 106 0.17 8.45 4.19
CA GLU A 106 0.14 7.80 5.50
C GLU A 106 -1.28 7.38 5.89
N ILE A 107 -2.28 8.22 5.66
CA ILE A 107 -3.70 7.86 5.88
C ILE A 107 -4.09 6.62 5.05
N MET A 108 -3.59 6.48 3.82
CA MET A 108 -3.86 5.28 3.01
C MET A 108 -3.23 4.03 3.62
N LYS A 109 -2.01 4.13 4.16
CA LYS A 109 -1.33 3.03 4.86
C LYS A 109 -2.05 2.63 6.14
N GLU A 110 -2.50 3.60 6.94
CA GLU A 110 -3.27 3.36 8.16
C GLU A 110 -4.57 2.60 7.85
N LYS A 111 -5.29 3.02 6.81
CA LYS A 111 -6.52 2.34 6.37
C LYS A 111 -6.26 0.91 5.89
N MET A 112 -5.19 0.69 5.13
CA MET A 112 -4.83 -0.67 4.71
C MET A 112 -4.40 -1.53 5.91
N SER A 113 -3.72 -0.96 6.90
CA SER A 113 -3.38 -1.65 8.15
C SER A 113 -4.63 -2.06 8.94
N GLY A 114 -5.67 -1.20 8.94
CA GLY A 114 -6.98 -1.54 9.48
C GLY A 114 -7.62 -2.73 8.75
N ILE A 115 -7.61 -2.72 7.41
CA ILE A 115 -8.08 -3.84 6.59
C ILE A 115 -7.32 -5.12 6.93
N MET A 116 -5.99 -5.08 7.01
CA MET A 116 -5.15 -6.23 7.37
C MET A 116 -5.55 -6.84 8.72
N GLN A 117 -5.80 -5.98 9.73
CA GLN A 117 -6.26 -6.46 11.03
C GLN A 117 -7.63 -7.16 10.92
N ARG A 118 -8.59 -6.58 10.18
CA ARG A 118 -9.89 -7.22 9.99
C ARG A 118 -9.82 -8.50 9.18
N MET A 119 -8.87 -8.60 8.25
CA MET A 119 -8.60 -9.84 7.54
C MET A 119 -8.11 -10.92 8.51
N ARG A 120 -7.21 -10.60 9.44
CA ARG A 120 -6.77 -11.55 10.48
C ARG A 120 -7.93 -12.02 11.36
N ASP A 121 -8.76 -11.07 11.83
CA ASP A 121 -9.93 -11.37 12.65
C ASP A 121 -10.87 -12.39 11.94
N VAL A 122 -10.97 -12.31 10.61
CA VAL A 122 -11.74 -13.27 9.80
C VAL A 122 -10.99 -14.60 9.63
N THR A 123 -9.70 -14.58 9.27
CA THR A 123 -8.91 -15.81 8.99
C THR A 123 -8.85 -16.73 10.20
N ASP A 124 -8.82 -16.18 11.41
CA ASP A 124 -8.80 -16.95 12.66
C ASP A 124 -10.01 -17.88 12.78
N LEU A 125 -11.15 -17.50 12.20
CA LEU A 125 -12.40 -18.26 12.25
C LEU A 125 -12.58 -19.26 11.10
N THR A 126 -11.66 -19.27 10.13
CA THR A 126 -11.73 -20.14 8.94
C THR A 126 -11.03 -21.50 9.13
N ASN A 127 -11.02 -22.34 8.09
CA ASN A 127 -10.22 -23.57 8.05
C ASN A 127 -8.74 -23.27 7.75
N ASN A 128 -7.87 -24.27 7.91
CA ASN A 128 -6.42 -24.09 7.78
C ASN A 128 -5.98 -23.57 6.40
N ASP A 129 -6.64 -24.01 5.32
CA ASP A 129 -6.29 -23.61 3.96
C ASP A 129 -6.57 -22.11 3.73
N LEU A 130 -7.77 -21.66 4.10
CA LEU A 130 -8.18 -20.26 3.99
C LEU A 130 -7.41 -19.35 4.95
N ARG A 131 -7.07 -19.86 6.15
CA ARG A 131 -6.19 -19.17 7.08
C ARG A 131 -4.81 -18.94 6.46
N ALA A 132 -4.17 -20.00 5.95
CA ALA A 132 -2.87 -19.90 5.33
C ALA A 132 -2.86 -19.01 4.07
N GLU A 133 -3.96 -18.97 3.32
CA GLU A 133 -4.12 -18.03 2.20
C GLU A 133 -4.20 -16.57 2.70
N GLY A 134 -5.03 -16.30 3.69
CA GLY A 134 -5.18 -14.95 4.26
C GLY A 134 -3.93 -14.46 4.99
N ASP A 135 -3.19 -15.35 5.66
CA ASP A 135 -1.90 -15.03 6.29
C ASP A 135 -0.85 -14.61 5.25
N ARG A 136 -0.74 -15.37 4.15
CA ARG A 136 0.15 -15.02 3.02
C ARG A 136 -0.23 -13.68 2.38
N LEU A 137 -1.52 -13.40 2.25
CA LEU A 137 -1.98 -12.13 1.75
C LEU A 137 -1.68 -10.98 2.73
N ASN A 138 -1.88 -11.18 4.03
CA ASN A 138 -1.49 -10.23 5.06
C ASN A 138 0.02 -9.94 5.08
N GLU A 139 0.85 -10.97 4.96
CA GLU A 139 2.30 -10.83 4.85
C GLU A 139 2.70 -10.04 3.60
N LYS A 140 2.09 -10.34 2.45
CA LYS A 140 2.30 -9.59 1.21
C LYS A 140 1.96 -8.10 1.39
N MET A 141 0.82 -7.78 2.01
CA MET A 141 0.43 -6.40 2.28
C MET A 141 1.39 -5.71 3.26
N TYR A 142 1.78 -6.41 4.32
CA TYR A 142 2.75 -5.92 5.30
C TYR A 142 4.07 -5.53 4.62
N ASN A 143 4.61 -6.43 3.79
CA ASN A 143 5.87 -6.19 3.09
C ASN A 143 5.78 -5.02 2.10
N MET A 144 4.61 -4.77 1.48
CA MET A 144 4.41 -3.59 0.63
C MET A 144 4.36 -2.29 1.45
N LEU A 145 3.72 -2.31 2.62
CA LEU A 145 3.54 -1.12 3.46
C LEU A 145 4.80 -0.74 4.24
N PHE A 146 5.53 -1.75 4.73
CA PHE A 146 6.58 -1.61 5.75
C PHE A 146 7.90 -2.30 5.40
N GLY A 147 7.98 -3.00 4.26
CA GLY A 147 9.20 -3.66 3.84
C GLY A 147 10.29 -2.67 3.38
N ASP A 148 11.53 -3.17 3.33
CA ASP A 148 12.70 -2.37 2.94
C ASP A 148 12.63 -1.91 1.47
N GLN A 149 11.93 -2.67 0.62
CA GLN A 149 11.68 -2.31 -0.77
C GLN A 149 10.37 -1.52 -0.89
N VAL A 150 10.46 -0.28 -1.36
CA VAL A 150 9.29 0.56 -1.60
C VAL A 150 8.43 -0.03 -2.71
N VAL A 151 7.20 -0.43 -2.37
CA VAL A 151 6.15 -0.88 -3.31
C VAL A 151 4.84 -0.19 -2.93
N TYR A 152 4.16 0.39 -3.91
CA TYR A 152 2.86 1.05 -3.70
C TYR A 152 1.71 0.11 -4.02
N LEU A 153 0.63 0.18 -3.26
CA LEU A 153 -0.55 -0.70 -3.46
C LEU A 153 -1.42 -0.27 -4.64
N SER A 154 -1.11 0.89 -5.22
CA SER A 154 -1.91 1.54 -6.25
C SER A 154 -1.12 2.61 -7.00
N ASN A 155 -1.59 2.95 -8.20
CA ASN A 155 -1.05 4.09 -8.95
C ASN A 155 -1.35 5.41 -8.23
N LEU A 156 -2.45 5.46 -7.47
CA LEU A 156 -2.82 6.59 -6.64
C LEU A 156 -1.76 6.86 -5.54
N GLU A 157 -1.34 5.84 -4.81
CA GLU A 157 -0.30 5.97 -3.78
C GLU A 157 1.06 6.35 -4.38
N ALA A 158 1.42 5.78 -5.53
CA ALA A 158 2.63 6.17 -6.25
C ALA A 158 2.61 7.66 -6.64
N PHE A 159 1.46 8.16 -7.13
CA PHE A 159 1.28 9.57 -7.44
C PHE A 159 1.45 10.44 -6.20
N LEU A 160 0.83 10.08 -5.07
CA LEU A 160 0.99 10.79 -3.79
C LEU A 160 2.44 10.78 -3.30
N ALA A 161 3.20 9.74 -3.60
CA ALA A 161 4.62 9.66 -3.26
C ALA A 161 5.52 10.51 -4.17
N GLY A 162 4.95 11.18 -5.19
CA GLY A 162 5.67 12.06 -6.11
C GLY A 162 6.19 11.36 -7.37
N TYR A 163 5.77 10.11 -7.64
CA TYR A 163 6.09 9.47 -8.92
C TYR A 163 5.26 10.06 -10.05
N GLU A 164 5.85 10.04 -11.25
CA GLU A 164 5.11 10.35 -12.46
C GLU A 164 4.16 9.20 -12.79
N VAL A 165 2.86 9.48 -12.75
CA VAL A 165 1.79 8.52 -13.04
C VAL A 165 0.87 9.15 -14.08
N THR A 166 0.51 8.39 -15.11
CA THR A 166 -0.31 8.93 -16.20
C THR A 166 -1.76 9.10 -15.75
N LYS A 167 -2.48 10.05 -16.37
CA LYS A 167 -3.94 10.20 -16.16
C LYS A 167 -4.71 8.91 -16.46
N LYS A 168 -4.23 8.11 -17.43
CA LYS A 168 -4.79 6.80 -17.76
C LYS A 168 -4.64 5.82 -16.60
N ASP A 169 -3.45 5.74 -16.00
CA ASP A 169 -3.18 4.85 -14.86
C ASP A 169 -4.02 5.23 -13.64
N LEU A 170 -4.17 6.53 -13.36
CA LEU A 170 -5.07 7.02 -12.31
C LEU A 170 -6.55 6.74 -12.61
N ALA A 171 -6.98 6.80 -13.87
CA ALA A 171 -8.36 6.50 -14.26
C ALA A 171 -8.68 5.00 -14.14
N ILE A 172 -7.71 4.14 -14.49
CA ILE A 172 -7.82 2.69 -14.27
C ILE A 172 -7.90 2.41 -12.77
N ASP A 173 -7.05 3.05 -11.96
CA ASP A 173 -7.06 2.90 -10.51
C ASP A 173 -8.41 3.30 -9.89
N GLY A 174 -8.92 4.48 -10.25
CA GLY A 174 -10.20 5.00 -9.75
C GLY A 174 -11.45 4.25 -10.25
N SER A 175 -11.32 3.37 -11.26
CA SER A 175 -12.42 2.56 -11.79
C SER A 175 -12.30 1.10 -11.38
N ALA A 176 -11.25 0.40 -11.83
CA ALA A 176 -11.07 -1.03 -11.62
C ALA A 176 -10.87 -1.38 -10.14
N ASN A 177 -9.99 -0.66 -9.43
CA ASN A 177 -9.71 -0.96 -8.02
C ASN A 177 -10.94 -0.68 -7.15
N THR A 178 -11.62 0.44 -7.39
CA THR A 178 -12.90 0.76 -6.74
C THR A 178 -13.95 -0.31 -7.02
N GLY A 179 -14.06 -0.79 -8.26
CA GLY A 179 -14.97 -1.87 -8.63
C GLY A 179 -14.71 -3.17 -7.86
N ARG A 180 -13.45 -3.59 -7.73
CA ARG A 180 -13.08 -4.82 -7.00
C ARG A 180 -13.32 -4.70 -5.49
N LEU A 181 -13.05 -3.53 -4.91
CA LEU A 181 -13.36 -3.27 -3.50
C LEU A 181 -14.87 -3.32 -3.25
N GLN A 182 -15.66 -2.70 -4.13
CA GLN A 182 -17.13 -2.75 -4.05
C GLN A 182 -17.65 -4.19 -4.19
N GLU A 183 -17.11 -4.98 -5.11
CA GLU A 183 -17.45 -6.39 -5.28
C GLU A 183 -17.13 -7.19 -4.01
N SER A 184 -15.96 -6.95 -3.40
CA SER A 184 -15.57 -7.58 -2.13
C SER A 184 -16.56 -7.26 -1.00
N VAL A 185 -16.95 -6.00 -0.87
CA VAL A 185 -17.96 -5.54 0.11
C VAL A 185 -19.32 -6.21 -0.12
N ASN A 186 -19.74 -6.35 -1.38
CA ASN A 186 -21.01 -7.00 -1.73
C ASN A 186 -21.01 -8.49 -1.37
N ILE A 187 -19.90 -9.18 -1.61
CA ILE A 187 -19.73 -10.60 -1.23
C ILE A 187 -19.78 -10.76 0.29
N LEU A 188 -19.05 -9.93 1.05
CA LEU A 188 -19.07 -9.95 2.52
C LEU A 188 -20.49 -9.74 3.07
N THR A 189 -21.22 -8.76 2.52
CA THR A 189 -22.61 -8.47 2.90
C THR A 189 -23.55 -9.66 2.60
N THR A 190 -23.31 -10.36 1.49
CA THR A 190 -24.05 -11.56 1.12
C THR A 190 -23.76 -12.70 2.08
N MET A 191 -22.49 -12.92 2.45
CA MET A 191 -22.11 -13.91 3.47
C MET A 191 -22.75 -13.60 4.83
N GLN A 192 -22.74 -12.35 5.28
CA GLN A 192 -23.44 -11.94 6.51
C GLN A 192 -24.93 -12.27 6.46
N SER A 193 -25.59 -12.02 5.33
CA SER A 193 -27.01 -12.32 5.15
C SER A 193 -27.29 -13.82 5.19
N ARG A 194 -26.37 -14.65 4.68
CA ARG A 194 -26.47 -16.12 4.77
C ARG A 194 -26.27 -16.62 6.20
N LEU A 195 -25.31 -16.06 6.93
CA LEU A 195 -25.05 -16.43 8.33
C LEU A 195 -26.25 -16.13 9.25
N ARG A 196 -26.96 -15.01 9.05
CA ARG A 196 -28.15 -14.65 9.86
C ARG A 196 -29.36 -15.57 9.65
N ARG A 197 -29.36 -16.35 8.56
CA ARG A 197 -30.46 -17.28 8.21
C ARG A 197 -30.20 -18.70 8.70
N LYS A 198 -28.98 -19.02 9.11
CA LYS A 198 -28.61 -20.31 9.71
C LYS A 198 -28.91 -20.27 11.20
#